data_AF-A0A967SP06-F1
#
_entry.id   AF-A0A967SP06-F1
#
_cell.length_a   1.000
_cell.length_b   1.000
_cell.length_c   1.000
_cell.angle_alpha   90.00
_cell.angle_beta   90.00
_cell.angle_gamma   90.00
#
_symmetry.space_group_name_H-M   'P 1'
#
loop_
_entity.id
_entity.type
_entity.pdbx_description
1 polymer ?
#
loop_
_entity_poly.entity_id
_entity_poly.type
_entity_poly.pdbx_seq_one_letter_code
_entity_poly.pdbx_strand_id
1 'polypeptide(L)'
;WVRRGGTLIVQYNKYPALDRDYTPWPVTIARPHGRVTDETAPVRVLEPDHPALTSPNPIGPADWEGWVQERGLYFWDTWDGPLTPLLAMSDPGEEPLTGALLV
;
A
#
# COMPACT_ATOMS: atom_id res chain seq x y z
N TRP A 1 13.80 6.57 -9.30
CA TRP A 1 15.26 6.86 -9.27
C TRP A 1 15.77 6.68 -7.85
N VAL A 2 16.92 6.03 -7.65
CA VAL A 2 17.51 5.84 -6.30
C VAL A 2 18.72 6.76 -6.15
N ARG A 3 18.58 7.84 -5.38
CA ARG A 3 19.56 8.94 -5.28
C ARG A 3 20.97 8.52 -4.86
N ARG A 4 21.08 7.51 -4.00
CA ARG A 4 22.36 7.04 -3.42
C ARG A 4 22.90 5.76 -4.09
N GLY A 5 22.36 5.38 -5.24
CA GLY A 5 22.63 4.08 -5.86
C GLY A 5 21.95 2.92 -5.12
N GLY A 6 22.06 1.71 -5.67
CA GLY A 6 21.42 0.49 -5.16
C GLY A 6 20.39 -0.12 -6.12
N THR A 7 19.80 -1.23 -5.71
CA THR A 7 18.80 -1.97 -6.52
C THR A 7 17.39 -1.53 -6.14
N LEU A 8 16.63 -1.04 -7.11
CA LEU A 8 15.18 -0.84 -6.99
C LEU A 8 14.47 -2.02 -7.64
N ILE A 9 13.66 -2.74 -6.87
CA ILE A 9 12.77 -3.78 -7.38
C ILE A 9 11.36 -3.21 -7.41
N VAL A 10 10.73 -3.25 -8.58
CA VAL A 10 9.31 -2.89 -8.74
C VAL A 10 8.59 -4.12 -9.27
N GLN A 11 7.58 -4.58 -8.53
CA GLN A 11 6.75 -5.71 -8.91
C GLN A 11 5.31 -5.24 -9.05
N TYR A 12 4.61 -5.78 -10.04
CA TYR A 12 3.19 -5.52 -10.24
C TYR A 12 2.44 -6.84 -10.18
N ASN A 13 1.83 -7.08 -9.02
CA ASN A 13 1.13 -8.31 -8.69
C ASN A 13 -0.38 -8.06 -8.73
N LYS A 14 -1.13 -9.01 -9.30
CA LYS A 14 -2.60 -9.04 -9.32
C LYS A 14 -3.08 -10.32 -8.64
N TYR A 15 -4.31 -10.74 -8.93
CA TYR A 15 -4.84 -12.02 -8.47
C TYR A 15 -3.93 -13.24 -8.65
N PRO A 16 -3.18 -13.43 -9.77
CA PRO A 16 -2.33 -14.62 -9.93
C PRO A 16 -1.17 -14.71 -8.93
N ALA A 17 -0.86 -13.62 -8.21
CA ALA A 17 0.12 -13.68 -7.12
C ALA A 17 -0.35 -14.52 -5.93
N LEU A 18 -1.66 -14.81 -5.86
CA LEU A 18 -2.24 -15.72 -4.87
C LEU A 18 -2.27 -17.19 -5.32
N ASP A 19 -1.84 -17.49 -6.55
CA ASP A 19 -1.86 -18.87 -7.07
C ASP A 19 -0.79 -19.77 -6.41
N ARG A 20 0.15 -19.17 -5.66
CA ARG A 20 1.16 -19.84 -4.84
C ARG A 20 1.43 -19.05 -3.56
N ASP A 21 2.05 -19.72 -2.60
CA ASP A 21 2.43 -19.15 -1.30
C ASP A 21 3.73 -18.33 -1.42
N TYR A 22 3.68 -17.21 -2.14
CA TYR A 22 4.82 -16.29 -2.26
C TYR A 22 5.02 -15.39 -1.03
N THR A 23 4.03 -15.30 -0.15
CA THR A 23 4.06 -14.48 1.07
C THR A 23 4.45 -15.33 2.28
N PRO A 24 5.14 -14.74 3.28
CA PRO A 24 5.51 -15.46 4.51
C PRO A 24 4.30 -15.75 5.41
N TRP A 25 3.19 -15.02 5.23
CA TRP A 25 1.96 -15.14 5.99
C TRP A 25 0.74 -15.22 5.05
N PRO A 26 -0.37 -15.85 5.49
CA PRO A 26 -1.60 -15.85 4.72
C PRO A 26 -2.11 -14.43 4.47
N VAL A 27 -2.40 -14.13 3.20
CA VAL A 27 -3.00 -12.88 2.76
C VAL A 27 -4.01 -13.16 1.65
N THR A 28 -5.00 -12.29 1.50
CA THR A 28 -6.01 -12.40 0.44
C THR A 28 -6.21 -11.07 -0.27
N ILE A 29 -6.74 -11.14 -1.49
CA ILE A 29 -7.26 -9.99 -2.23
C ILE A 29 -8.71 -10.32 -2.56
N ALA A 30 -9.65 -9.46 -2.17
CA ALA A 30 -11.06 -9.61 -2.45
C ALA A 30 -11.34 -9.68 -3.97
N ARG A 31 -12.49 -10.25 -4.34
CA ARG A 31 -13.00 -10.24 -5.72
C ARG A 31 -14.45 -9.72 -5.70
N PRO A 32 -14.71 -8.47 -6.11
CA PRO A 32 -13.77 -7.48 -6.66
C PRO A 32 -12.74 -7.00 -5.62
N HIS A 33 -11.55 -6.59 -6.08
CA HIS A 33 -10.49 -6.10 -5.21
C HIS A 33 -10.77 -4.68 -4.72
N GLY A 34 -10.25 -4.36 -3.54
CA GLY A 34 -10.18 -2.99 -3.06
C GLY A 34 -9.30 -2.12 -3.97
N ARG A 35 -9.78 -0.91 -4.25
CA ARG A 35 -9.11 0.11 -5.06
C ARG A 35 -9.46 1.49 -4.53
N VAL A 36 -8.59 2.46 -4.78
CA VAL A 36 -8.87 3.88 -4.56
C VAL A 36 -8.47 4.62 -5.81
N THR A 37 -9.46 5.16 -6.52
CA THR A 37 -9.31 5.72 -7.87
C THR A 37 -9.32 7.23 -7.94
N ASP A 38 -9.74 7.91 -6.88
CA ASP A 38 -9.56 9.34 -6.71
C ASP A 38 -8.09 9.65 -6.43
N GLU A 39 -7.43 10.28 -7.41
CA GLU A 39 -6.02 10.71 -7.32
C GLU A 39 -5.78 11.72 -6.19
N THR A 40 -6.84 12.40 -5.73
CA THR A 40 -6.80 13.37 -4.64
C THR A 40 -7.18 12.78 -3.28
N ALA A 41 -7.54 11.49 -3.21
CA ALA A 41 -7.91 10.85 -1.95
C ALA A 41 -6.80 11.01 -0.90
N PRO A 42 -7.12 11.46 0.33
CA PRO A 42 -6.12 11.67 1.37
C PRO A 42 -5.53 10.34 1.83
N VAL A 43 -4.21 10.29 1.91
CA VAL A 43 -3.48 9.17 2.50
C VAL A 43 -3.30 9.43 3.99
N ARG A 44 -3.92 8.60 4.82
CA ARG A 44 -3.75 8.63 6.28
C ARG A 44 -2.66 7.64 6.69
N VAL A 45 -1.60 8.15 7.31
CA VAL A 45 -0.54 7.33 7.91
C VAL A 45 -1.03 6.80 9.26
N LEU A 46 -0.97 5.48 9.44
CA LEU A 46 -1.45 4.78 10.63
C LEU A 46 -0.38 4.68 11.72
N GLU A 47 0.87 4.45 11.30
CA GLU A 47 2.04 4.29 12.19
C GLU A 47 3.14 5.27 11.75
N PRO A 48 3.06 6.56 12.14
CA PRO A 48 3.92 7.63 11.61
C PRO A 48 5.41 7.47 11.93
N ASP A 49 5.73 6.76 13.01
CA ASP A 49 7.11 6.52 13.43
C ASP A 49 7.70 5.22 12.84
N HIS A 50 6.94 4.47 12.04
CA HIS A 50 7.39 3.18 11.52
C HIS A 50 8.61 3.33 10.60
N PRO A 51 9.68 2.52 10.76
CA PRO A 51 10.90 2.63 9.97
C PRO A 51 10.71 2.61 8.45
N ALA A 52 9.70 1.89 7.95
CA ALA A 52 9.38 1.86 6.53
C ALA A 52 8.95 3.22 5.94
N LEU A 53 8.51 4.16 6.80
CA LEU A 53 8.12 5.51 6.42
C LEU A 53 9.15 6.56 6.85
N THR A 54 10.04 6.24 7.80
CA THR A 54 10.99 7.22 8.38
C THR A 54 12.43 7.02 7.94
N SER A 55 12.79 5.85 7.39
CA SER A 55 14.17 5.51 7.03
C SER A 55 14.26 4.63 5.77
N PRO A 56 15.26 4.82 4.90
CA PRO A 56 16.34 5.82 4.95
C PRO A 56 15.94 7.19 4.38
N ASN A 57 14.70 7.32 3.89
CA ASN A 57 14.14 8.56 3.40
C ASN A 57 12.77 8.75 4.09
N PRO A 58 12.57 9.84 4.86
CA PRO A 58 11.28 10.12 5.48
C PRO A 58 10.21 10.41 4.42
N ILE A 59 9.00 9.89 4.65
CA ILE A 59 7.79 10.16 3.88
C ILE A 59 6.89 11.07 4.73
N GLY A 60 6.50 12.21 4.19
CA GLY A 60 5.63 13.19 4.82
C GLY A 60 4.41 13.55 3.96
N PRO A 61 3.58 14.51 4.41
CA PRO A 61 2.37 14.91 3.70
C PRO A 61 2.60 15.29 2.23
N ALA A 62 3.70 15.99 1.94
CA ALA A 62 4.03 16.44 0.58
C ALA A 62 4.34 15.29 -0.40
N ASP A 63 4.75 14.12 0.09
CA ASP A 63 5.04 12.96 -0.75
C ASP A 63 3.76 12.32 -1.34
N TRP A 64 2.59 12.68 -0.81
CA TRP A 64 1.29 12.25 -1.31
C TRP A 64 0.67 13.24 -2.30
N GLU A 65 1.31 14.39 -2.56
CA GLU A 65 0.83 15.41 -3.47
C GLU A 65 1.23 15.13 -4.92
N GLY A 66 0.49 15.70 -5.88
CA GLY A 66 0.81 15.59 -7.31
C GLY A 66 0.68 14.17 -7.88
N TRP A 67 -0.06 13.30 -7.20
CA TRP A 67 -0.39 11.97 -7.71
C TRP A 67 -1.22 12.10 -8.99
N VAL A 68 -0.94 11.25 -9.97
CA VAL A 68 -1.66 11.19 -11.23
C VAL A 68 -2.19 9.77 -11.36
N GLN A 69 -3.47 9.62 -11.71
CA GLN A 69 -4.20 8.34 -11.69
C GLN A 69 -4.56 7.86 -10.28
N GLU A 70 -5.00 6.61 -10.17
CA GLU A 70 -5.46 5.98 -8.94
C GLU A 70 -4.38 5.88 -7.85
N ARG A 71 -4.80 6.01 -6.58
CA ARG A 71 -3.94 5.86 -5.39
C ARG A 71 -3.47 4.43 -5.20
N GLY A 72 -4.29 3.46 -5.59
CA GLY A 72 -3.89 2.06 -5.51
C GLY A 72 -4.93 1.10 -6.08
N LEU A 73 -4.43 -0.08 -6.43
CA LEU A 73 -5.21 -1.23 -6.87
C LEU A 73 -4.75 -2.48 -6.12
N TYR A 74 -5.63 -3.48 -6.07
CA TYR A 74 -5.32 -4.79 -5.48
C TYR A 74 -4.89 -4.71 -4.02
N PHE A 75 -5.58 -3.88 -3.22
CA PHE A 75 -5.36 -3.84 -1.78
C PHE A 75 -5.54 -5.23 -1.18
N TRP A 76 -4.69 -5.56 -0.20
CA TRP A 76 -4.92 -6.73 0.63
C TRP A 76 -6.27 -6.57 1.36
N ASP A 77 -7.03 -7.66 1.44
CA ASP A 77 -8.37 -7.67 2.05
C ASP A 77 -8.31 -8.27 3.46
N THR A 78 -7.80 -9.50 3.56
CA THR A 78 -7.51 -10.14 4.84
C THR A 78 -6.06 -10.56 4.91
N TRP A 79 -5.51 -10.60 6.12
CA TRP A 79 -4.16 -11.05 6.39
C TRP A 79 -4.06 -11.58 7.82
N ASP A 80 -3.17 -12.54 8.02
CA ASP A 80 -2.84 -13.12 9.32
C ASP A 80 -1.40 -12.80 9.73
N GLY A 81 -1.07 -13.09 10.99
CA GLY A 81 0.29 -12.92 11.52
C GLY A 81 0.60 -11.51 12.00
N PRO A 82 1.89 -11.15 12.14
CA PRO A 82 2.33 -9.86 12.68
C PRO A 82 2.30 -8.72 11.65
N LEU A 83 1.46 -8.83 10.61
CA LEU A 83 1.39 -7.85 9.53
C LEU A 83 0.67 -6.57 10.00
N THR A 84 1.37 -5.44 9.88
CA THR A 84 0.87 -4.13 10.33
C THR A 84 0.51 -3.26 9.13
N PRO A 85 -0.74 -2.79 8.99
CA PRO A 85 -1.10 -1.84 7.95
C PRO A 85 -0.53 -0.45 8.28
N LEU A 86 0.11 0.19 7.30
CA LEU A 86 0.74 1.50 7.51
C LEU A 86 -0.05 2.67 6.93
N LEU A 87 -0.94 2.42 5.96
CA LEU A 87 -1.64 3.46 5.21
C LEU A 87 -3.15 3.14 5.19
N ALA A 88 -3.97 4.19 5.25
CA ALA A 88 -5.40 4.11 5.03
C ALA A 88 -5.86 5.17 4.03
N MET A 89 -6.75 4.80 3.12
CA MET A 89 -7.32 5.69 2.11
C MET A 89 -8.64 5.14 1.58
N SER A 90 -9.53 5.99 1.07
CA SER A 90 -10.76 5.58 0.40
C SER A 90 -11.16 6.56 -0.69
N ASP A 91 -11.94 6.07 -1.66
CA ASP A 91 -12.69 6.93 -2.56
C ASP A 91 -13.80 7.68 -1.78
N PRO A 92 -14.26 8.86 -2.27
CA PRO A 92 -15.27 9.65 -1.56
C PRO A 92 -16.54 8.87 -1.25
N GLY A 93 -16.89 8.79 0.03
CA GLY A 93 -18.09 8.09 0.51
C GLY A 93 -17.89 6.58 0.73
N GLU A 94 -16.69 6.05 0.51
CA GLU A 94 -16.35 4.65 0.80
C GLU A 94 -15.60 4.50 2.13
N GLU A 95 -15.68 3.29 2.71
CA GLU A 95 -14.94 2.95 3.92
C GLU A 95 -13.42 2.90 3.65
N PRO A 96 -12.57 3.39 4.57
CA PRO A 96 -11.12 3.37 4.41
C PRO A 96 -10.55 1.96 4.23
N LEU A 97 -9.82 1.76 3.14
CA LEU A 97 -9.02 0.57 2.89
C LEU A 97 -7.63 0.72 3.53
N THR A 98 -7.16 -0.32 4.20
CA THR A 98 -5.88 -0.32 4.93
C THR A 98 -4.82 -1.26 4.33
N GLY A 99 -5.20 -2.09 3.36
CA GLY A 99 -4.33 -3.08 2.73
C GLY A 99 -3.38 -2.56 1.65
N ALA A 100 -3.11 -1.25 1.58
CA ALA A 100 -2.20 -0.68 0.59
C ALA A 100 -0.73 -1.04 0.85
N LEU A 101 -0.36 -1.11 2.13
CA LEU A 101 1.00 -1.38 2.59
C LEU A 101 0.96 -2.12 3.92
N LEU A 102 1.36 -3.39 3.90
CA LEU A 102 1.53 -4.24 5.08
C LEU A 102 3.03 -4.52 5.29
N VAL A 103 3.47 -4.50 6.54
CA VAL A 103 4.86 -4.78 6.95
C VAL A 103 4.94 -5.77 8.10
#